data_AF-A0A534GNF2-F1
#
_entry.id   AF-A0A534GNF2-F1
#
_cell.length_a   1.000
_cell.length_b   1.000
_cell.length_c   1.000
_cell.angle_alpha   90.00
_cell.angle_beta   90.00
_cell.angle_gamma   90.00
#
_symmetry.space_group_name_H-M   'P 1'
#
loop_
_entity.id
_entity.type
_entity.pdbx_description
1 polymer ?
#
loop_
_entity_poly.entity_id
_entity_poly.type
_entity_poly.pdbx_seq_one_letter_code
_entity_poly.pdbx_strand_id
1 'polypeptide(L)'
;MREKTLINATGYGARALFDDASVIPVRGQLARMIPQPQVDYGLIYKGVAFVPRRDGLVFQVIGETDYYGFNDETTVPDRAEAELAVNTIAGLFRPTA
;
A
#
# COMPACT_ATOMS: atom_id res chain seq x y z
N MET A 1 18.98 8.45 -32.53
CA MET A 1 17.62 8.08 -32.10
C MET A 1 16.66 8.40 -33.24
N ARG A 2 15.73 7.50 -33.60
CA ARG A 2 14.87 7.65 -34.80
C ARG A 2 13.54 8.33 -34.48
N GLU A 3 13.14 8.26 -33.23
CA GLU A 3 11.91 8.74 -32.65
C GLU A 3 12.06 10.23 -32.35
N LYS A 4 11.06 11.03 -32.74
CA LYS A 4 11.10 12.50 -32.60
C LYS A 4 10.64 13.00 -31.24
N THR A 5 9.90 12.17 -30.52
CA THR A 5 9.32 12.49 -29.21
C THR A 5 9.50 11.29 -28.29
N LEU A 6 9.87 11.56 -27.03
CA LEU A 6 9.94 10.58 -25.97
C LEU A 6 8.98 10.98 -24.85
N ILE A 7 8.25 10.00 -24.31
CA ILE A 7 7.43 10.18 -23.11
C ILE A 7 8.14 9.46 -21.96
N ASN A 8 8.60 10.23 -20.97
CA ASN A 8 9.12 9.66 -19.73
C ASN A 8 7.98 9.45 -18.73
N ALA A 9 7.52 8.21 -18.57
CA ALA A 9 6.48 7.79 -17.64
C ALA A 9 6.98 6.69 -16.68
N THR A 10 8.22 6.81 -16.22
CA THR A 10 8.93 5.75 -15.48
C THR A 10 8.73 5.79 -13.96
N GLY A 11 7.98 6.77 -13.44
CA GLY A 11 7.71 6.91 -12.01
C GLY A 11 9.00 7.01 -11.21
N TYR A 12 9.14 6.18 -10.17
CA TYR A 12 10.35 6.12 -9.33
C TYR A 12 11.64 5.82 -10.13
N GLY A 13 11.53 5.15 -11.29
CA GLY A 13 12.68 4.89 -12.17
C GLY A 13 13.34 6.15 -12.75
N ALA A 14 12.66 7.31 -12.77
CA ALA A 14 13.22 8.57 -13.23
C ALA A 14 14.46 9.00 -12.42
N ARG A 15 14.52 8.61 -11.14
CA ARG A 15 15.68 8.85 -10.28
C ARG A 15 16.97 8.28 -10.85
N ALA A 16 16.93 7.05 -11.39
CA ALA A 16 18.10 6.39 -11.97
C ALA A 16 18.33 6.74 -13.45
N LEU A 17 17.24 7.01 -14.20
CA LEU A 17 17.33 7.27 -15.64
C LEU A 17 17.68 8.72 -15.98
N PHE A 18 17.36 9.68 -15.10
CA PHE A 18 17.49 11.12 -15.34
C PHE A 18 18.14 11.87 -14.16
N ASP A 19 18.72 11.16 -13.20
CA ASP A 19 19.32 11.71 -11.98
C ASP A 19 18.35 12.62 -11.17
N ASP A 20 17.04 12.37 -11.27
CA ASP A 20 16.03 13.15 -10.54
C ASP A 20 15.95 12.70 -9.08
N ALA A 21 16.82 13.28 -8.26
CA ALA A 21 16.88 13.01 -6.83
C ALA A 21 15.68 13.55 -6.03
N SER A 22 14.79 14.35 -6.65
CA SER A 22 13.59 14.88 -6.00
C SER A 22 12.48 13.83 -5.84
N VAL A 23 12.54 12.74 -6.61
CA VAL A 23 11.61 11.60 -6.46
C VAL A 23 12.08 10.73 -5.29
N ILE A 24 11.31 10.76 -4.21
CA ILE A 24 11.58 10.02 -2.96
C ILE A 24 10.50 8.92 -2.82
N PRO A 25 10.87 7.67 -2.50
CA PRO A 25 9.90 6.60 -2.35
C PRO A 25 9.12 6.76 -1.04
N VAL A 26 7.88 6.29 -1.05
CA VAL A 26 7.09 6.03 0.16
C VAL A 26 6.67 4.57 0.10
N ARG A 27 7.26 3.73 0.95
CA ARG A 27 6.95 2.30 1.02
C ARG A 27 5.51 2.11 1.48
N GLY A 28 4.76 1.29 0.75
CA GLY A 28 3.47 0.78 1.18
C GLY A 28 3.42 -0.73 1.07
N GLN A 29 3.10 -1.41 2.17
CA GLN A 29 2.92 -2.86 2.17
C GLN A 29 1.44 -3.25 2.18
N LEU A 30 1.10 -4.28 1.39
CA LEU A 30 -0.23 -4.87 1.38
C LEU A 30 -0.24 -6.26 2.02
N ALA A 31 -1.17 -6.49 2.95
CA ALA A 31 -1.63 -7.83 3.28
C ALA A 31 -2.85 -8.18 2.43
N ARG A 32 -2.94 -9.44 1.99
CA ARG A 32 -4.02 -9.92 1.13
C ARG A 32 -4.70 -11.13 1.75
N MET A 33 -6.03 -11.14 1.73
CA MET A 33 -6.84 -12.30 2.09
C MET A 33 -7.75 -12.68 0.91
N ILE A 34 -8.32 -13.88 0.98
CA ILE A 34 -9.28 -14.37 -0.02
C ILE A 34 -10.47 -13.40 -0.17
N PRO A 35 -11.09 -13.30 -1.35
CA PRO A 35 -12.26 -12.44 -1.56
C PRO A 35 -13.43 -12.82 -0.65
N GLN A 36 -14.20 -11.82 -0.23
CA GLN A 36 -15.50 -12.01 0.43
C GLN A 36 -16.55 -11.21 -0.36
N PRO A 37 -17.32 -11.83 -1.28
CA PRO A 37 -18.21 -11.12 -2.19
C PRO A 37 -19.29 -10.28 -1.51
N GLN A 38 -19.60 -10.56 -0.25
CA GLN A 38 -20.59 -9.83 0.54
C GLN A 38 -20.04 -8.51 1.11
N VAL A 39 -18.73 -8.26 1.03
CA VAL A 39 -18.10 -7.03 1.51
C VAL A 39 -17.80 -6.13 0.32
N ASP A 40 -18.53 -5.02 0.21
CA ASP A 40 -18.54 -4.12 -0.94
C ASP A 40 -18.13 -2.67 -0.61
N TYR A 41 -17.65 -2.45 0.61
CA TYR A 41 -17.19 -1.14 1.09
C TYR A 41 -15.75 -1.21 1.59
N GLY A 42 -14.98 -0.15 1.30
CA GLY A 42 -13.69 0.09 1.94
C GLY A 42 -13.83 0.98 3.16
N LEU A 43 -12.85 0.94 4.05
CA LEU A 43 -12.81 1.82 5.22
C LEU A 43 -11.38 2.11 5.66
N ILE A 44 -11.21 3.21 6.39
CA ILE A 44 -9.99 3.53 7.11
C ILE A 44 -10.31 3.48 8.60
N TYR A 45 -9.53 2.71 9.36
CA TYR A 45 -9.69 2.59 10.80
C TYR A 45 -8.32 2.49 11.47
N LYS A 46 -8.05 3.38 12.43
CA LYS A 46 -6.81 3.41 13.23
C LYS A 46 -5.52 3.30 12.40
N GLY A 47 -5.41 4.11 11.35
CA GLY A 47 -4.22 4.12 10.49
C GLY A 47 -4.08 2.90 9.57
N VAL A 48 -5.15 2.13 9.38
CA VAL A 48 -5.20 1.00 8.44
C VAL A 48 -6.31 1.24 7.41
N ALA A 49 -5.95 1.13 6.13
CA ALA A 49 -6.89 1.11 5.03
C ALA A 49 -7.28 -0.33 4.69
N PHE A 50 -8.57 -0.53 4.42
CA PHE A 50 -9.15 -1.79 3.96
C PHE A 50 -9.96 -1.54 2.68
N VAL A 51 -9.72 -2.36 1.66
CA VAL A 51 -10.47 -2.29 0.40
C VAL A 51 -10.80 -3.72 -0.09
N PRO A 52 -12.10 -4.04 -0.28
CA PRO A 52 -12.48 -5.28 -0.96
C PRO A 52 -12.23 -5.16 -2.46
N ARG A 53 -11.67 -6.21 -3.06
CA ARG A 53 -11.49 -6.33 -4.51
C ARG A 53 -12.00 -7.67 -4.99
N ARG A 54 -12.21 -7.76 -6.32
CA ARG A 54 -12.62 -9.01 -6.99
C ARG A 54 -11.63 -10.15 -6.75
N ASP A 55 -10.34 -9.83 -6.63
CA ASP A 55 -9.23 -10.77 -6.47
C ASP A 55 -8.81 -10.99 -5.00
N GLY A 56 -9.40 -10.26 -4.05
CA GLY A 56 -9.10 -10.44 -2.64
C GLY A 56 -9.42 -9.22 -1.79
N LEU A 57 -9.37 -9.40 -0.48
CA LEU A 57 -9.39 -8.30 0.46
C LEU A 57 -7.97 -7.75 0.61
N VAL A 58 -7.82 -6.42 0.56
CA VAL A 58 -6.52 -5.74 0.69
C VAL A 58 -6.51 -4.89 1.96
N PHE A 59 -5.42 -5.01 2.70
CA PHE A 59 -5.16 -4.28 3.93
C PHE A 59 -3.81 -3.58 3.83
N GLN A 60 -3.72 -2.36 4.32
CA GLN A 60 -2.48 -1.59 4.35
C GLN A 60 -2.41 -0.77 5.61
N VAL A 61 -1.27 -0.82 6.31
CA VAL A 61 -0.94 0.21 7.30
C VAL A 61 -0.57 1.47 6.53
N ILE A 62 -1.32 2.55 6.76
CA ILE A 62 -1.10 3.86 6.14
C ILE A 62 -0.57 4.87 7.17
N GLY A 63 -0.44 4.46 8.43
CA GLY A 63 0.06 5.31 9.51
C GLY A 63 -0.83 6.51 9.79
N GLU A 64 -0.26 7.54 10.42
CA GLU A 64 -0.95 8.79 10.74
C GLU A 64 -0.90 9.81 9.58
N THR A 65 0.00 9.61 8.61
CA THR A 65 0.22 10.54 7.50
C THR A 65 0.54 9.78 6.22
N ASP A 66 0.33 10.42 5.07
CA ASP A 66 0.70 9.89 3.75
C ASP A 66 2.22 9.64 3.57
N TYR A 67 3.05 10.04 4.56
CA TYR A 67 4.49 9.79 4.60
C TYR A 67 4.89 8.50 5.33
N TYR A 68 3.93 7.65 5.72
CA TYR A 68 4.26 6.35 6.30
C TYR A 68 5.06 5.50 5.30
N GLY A 69 6.32 5.19 5.63
CA GLY A 69 7.28 4.55 4.72
C GLY A 69 8.16 5.51 3.92
N PHE A 70 8.20 6.81 4.27
CA PHE A 70 9.03 7.79 3.56
C PHE A 70 10.51 7.40 3.53
N ASN A 71 11.09 7.51 2.33
CA ASN A 71 12.48 7.18 2.03
C ASN A 71 12.88 5.74 2.42
N ASP A 72 11.90 4.85 2.50
CA ASP A 72 12.12 3.42 2.66
C ASP A 72 12.04 2.74 1.28
N GLU A 73 13.16 2.16 0.86
CA GLU A 73 13.32 1.45 -0.42
C GLU A 73 13.16 -0.07 -0.27
N THR A 74 12.89 -0.56 0.94
CA THR A 74 12.82 -2.00 1.19
C THR A 74 11.66 -2.62 0.42
N THR A 75 11.90 -3.77 -0.20
CA THR A 75 10.90 -4.56 -0.93
C THR A 75 10.56 -5.87 -0.22
N VAL A 76 11.26 -6.17 0.88
CA VAL A 76 11.02 -7.36 1.69
C VAL A 76 9.74 -7.17 2.50
N PRO A 77 8.78 -8.10 2.45
CA PRO A 77 7.58 -8.01 3.27
C PRO A 77 7.87 -8.18 4.77
N ASP A 78 7.28 -7.34 5.59
CA ASP A 78 7.24 -7.44 7.05
C ASP A 78 5.96 -8.16 7.51
N ARG A 79 6.12 -9.36 8.06
CA ARG A 79 5.00 -10.16 8.56
C ARG A 79 4.25 -9.47 9.70
N ALA A 80 4.95 -8.76 10.59
CA ALA A 80 4.32 -8.10 11.73
C ALA A 80 3.42 -6.94 11.27
N GLU A 81 3.85 -6.17 10.26
CA GLU A 81 3.05 -5.11 9.65
C GLU A 81 1.79 -5.69 8.97
N ALA A 82 1.92 -6.83 8.28
CA ALA A 82 0.77 -7.50 7.67
C ALA A 82 -0.24 -7.99 8.71
N GLU A 83 0.24 -8.60 9.79
CA GLU A 83 -0.61 -9.05 10.91
C GLU A 83 -1.27 -7.86 11.61
N LEU A 84 -0.56 -6.75 11.80
CA LEU A 84 -1.11 -5.52 12.36
C LEU A 84 -2.27 -4.98 11.52
N ALA A 85 -2.10 -4.90 10.19
CA ALA A 85 -3.14 -4.42 9.29
C ALA A 85 -4.42 -5.27 9.39
N VAL A 86 -4.28 -6.60 9.29
CA VAL A 86 -5.41 -7.52 9.36
C VAL A 86 -6.08 -7.48 10.73
N ASN A 87 -5.31 -7.56 11.82
CA ASN A 87 -5.84 -7.61 13.18
C ASN A 87 -6.53 -6.31 13.60
N THR A 88 -6.09 -5.15 13.08
CA THR A 88 -6.72 -3.86 13.34
C THR A 88 -8.16 -3.82 12.83
N ILE A 89 -8.38 -4.29 11.59
CA ILE A 89 -9.72 -4.37 11.00
C ILE A 89 -10.54 -5.48 11.66
N ALA A 90 -9.95 -6.65 11.90
CA ALA A 90 -10.62 -7.76 12.59
C ALA A 90 -11.10 -7.37 14.00
N GLY A 91 -10.41 -6.42 14.64
CA GLY A 91 -10.79 -5.86 15.94
C GLY A 91 -12.20 -5.25 15.98
N LEU A 92 -12.74 -4.79 14.84
CA LEU A 92 -14.10 -4.26 14.73
C LEU A 92 -15.18 -5.33 14.96
N PHE A 93 -14.83 -6.61 14.83
CA PHE A 93 -15.77 -7.74 14.88
C PHE A 93 -15.59 -8.64 16.10
N ARG A 94 -14.82 -8.20 17.10
CA ARG A 94 -14.68 -8.96 18.35
C ARG A 94 -16.02 -8.97 19.09
N PRO A 95 -16.46 -10.12 19.64
CA PRO A 95 -17.64 -10.15 20.50
C PRO A 95 -17.45 -9.22 21.70
N THR A 96 -18.49 -8.46 22.04
CA THR A 96 -18.55 -7.79 23.34
C THR A 96 -18.65 -8.87 24.41
N ALA A 97 -17.74 -8.84 25.39
CA ALA A 97 -17.80 -9.70 26.58
C ALA A 97 -19.01 -9.32 27.46
#